data_AF-A0A2P2J9Y9-F1
#
_entry.id   AF-A0A2P2J9Y9-F1
#
_cell.length_a   1.000
_cell.length_b   1.000
_cell.length_c   1.000
_cell.angle_alpha   90.00
_cell.angle_beta   90.00
_cell.angle_gamma   90.00
#
_symmetry.space_group_name_H-M   'P 1'
#
loop_
_entity.id
_entity.type
_entity.pdbx_description
1 polymer ?
#
loop_
_entity_poly.entity_id
_entity_poly.type
_entity_poly.pdbx_seq_one_letter_code
_entity_poly.pdbx_strand_id
1 'polypeptide(L)'
;MVRITERVSNTYLARLYFSKPGENDVLSVDARPSDAINVANGCKAPIYVNKQIFLTDAIRIGYGMGRGCGSKPTYDVSLDSAADGPDMLNQELDLIRNMNLAVKEERYNDAAMWRDKIIEFRKSRHEH
;
A
#
# COMPACT_ATOMS: atom_id res chain seq x y z
N MET A 1 5.74 -12.50 -16.98
CA MET A 1 5.18 -11.16 -17.33
C MET A 1 3.94 -10.87 -16.48
N VAL A 2 3.51 -9.61 -16.40
CA VAL A 2 2.30 -9.23 -15.65
C VAL A 2 1.28 -8.59 -16.58
N ARG A 3 0.00 -8.93 -16.40
CA ARG A 3 -1.11 -8.36 -17.20
C ARG A 3 -2.22 -7.86 -16.29
N ILE A 4 -2.63 -6.60 -16.42
CA ILE A 4 -3.86 -6.07 -15.84
C ILE A 4 -4.98 -6.35 -16.84
N THR A 5 -5.91 -7.24 -16.47
CA THR A 5 -6.83 -7.87 -17.41
C THR A 5 -8.16 -7.17 -17.49
N GLU A 6 -8.85 -7.05 -16.36
CA GLU A 6 -10.22 -6.56 -16.31
C GLU A 6 -10.44 -5.71 -15.06
N ARG A 7 -11.52 -4.93 -15.10
CA ARG A 7 -12.01 -4.17 -13.96
C ARG A 7 -13.43 -4.65 -13.70
N VAL A 8 -13.67 -5.16 -12.50
CA VAL A 8 -15.00 -5.57 -12.04
C VAL A 8 -15.43 -4.57 -10.96
N SER A 9 -16.47 -3.78 -11.27
CA SER A 9 -16.89 -2.66 -10.42
C SER A 9 -15.74 -1.67 -10.18
N ASN A 10 -15.23 -1.58 -8.95
CA ASN A 10 -14.12 -0.71 -8.59
C ASN A 10 -12.78 -1.43 -8.39
N THR A 11 -12.74 -2.74 -8.67
CA THR A 11 -11.56 -3.57 -8.40
C THR A 11 -10.92 -4.01 -9.71
N TYR A 12 -9.63 -3.72 -9.86
CA TYR A 12 -8.85 -4.23 -10.98
C TYR A 12 -8.35 -5.63 -10.67
N LEU A 13 -8.35 -6.51 -11.67
CA LEU A 13 -7.75 -7.83 -11.60
C LEU A 13 -6.46 -7.88 -12.42
N ALA A 14 -5.47 -8.58 -11.89
CA ALA A 14 -4.19 -8.79 -12.54
C ALA A 14 -3.82 -10.28 -12.56
N ARG A 15 -3.09 -10.69 -13.60
CA ARG A 15 -2.57 -12.05 -13.74
C ARG A 15 -1.06 -12.02 -13.93
N LEU A 16 -0.40 -12.86 -13.16
CA LEU A 16 1.02 -13.17 -13.28
C LEU A 16 1.16 -14.36 -14.22
N TYR A 17 2.04 -14.23 -15.20
CA TYR A 17 2.38 -15.31 -16.13
C TYR A 17 3.83 -15.71 -15.91
N PHE A 18 4.02 -16.96 -15.48
CA PHE A 18 5.32 -17.58 -15.30
C PHE A 18 5.60 -18.50 -16.48
N SER A 19 6.79 -18.35 -17.06
CA SER A 19 7.28 -19.21 -18.12
C SER A 19 8.60 -19.82 -17.66
N LYS A 20 8.73 -21.13 -17.75
CA LYS A 20 9.99 -21.82 -17.43
C LYS A 20 10.86 -21.90 -18.69
N PRO A 21 12.16 -21.62 -18.61
CA PRO A 21 13.03 -21.72 -19.78
C PRO A 21 13.07 -23.16 -20.29
N GLY A 22 12.75 -23.36 -21.56
CA GLY A 22 12.71 -24.68 -22.21
C GLY A 22 11.36 -25.39 -22.15
N GLU A 23 10.35 -24.80 -21.52
CA GLU A 23 9.00 -25.36 -21.44
C GLU A 23 8.01 -24.34 -22.03
N ASN A 24 7.15 -24.78 -22.94
CA ASN A 24 6.14 -23.91 -23.55
C ASN A 24 4.91 -23.70 -22.66
N ASP A 25 4.91 -24.30 -21.48
CA ASP A 25 3.80 -24.17 -20.55
C ASP A 25 3.89 -22.83 -19.80
N VAL A 26 2.78 -22.11 -19.78
CA VAL A 26 2.69 -20.79 -19.16
C VAL A 26 1.73 -20.88 -18.00
N LEU A 27 2.27 -20.88 -16.79
CA LEU A 27 1.46 -20.87 -15.58
C LEU A 27 0.89 -19.46 -15.36
N SER A 28 -0.44 -19.36 -15.35
CA SER A 28 -1.15 -18.13 -15.00
C SER A 28 -1.62 -18.18 -13.56
N VAL A 29 -1.28 -17.17 -12.77
CA VAL A 29 -1.68 -17.02 -11.37
C VAL A 29 -2.48 -15.72 -11.23
N ASP A 30 -3.61 -15.80 -10.55
CA ASP A 30 -4.42 -14.63 -10.22
C ASP A 30 -3.80 -13.84 -9.07
N ALA A 31 -3.78 -12.51 -9.18
CA ALA A 31 -3.19 -11.65 -8.17
C ALA A 31 -3.86 -10.27 -8.13
N ARG A 32 -3.76 -9.62 -6.97
CA ARG A 32 -4.14 -8.21 -6.87
C ARG A 32 -3.16 -7.35 -7.67
N PRO A 33 -3.62 -6.26 -8.30
CA PRO A 33 -2.76 -5.36 -9.07
C PRO A 33 -1.56 -4.83 -8.29
N SER A 34 -1.75 -4.49 -7.00
CA SER A 34 -0.68 -4.03 -6.11
C SER A 34 0.46 -5.04 -6.02
N ASP A 35 0.10 -6.30 -5.77
CA ASP A 35 1.03 -7.40 -5.56
C ASP A 35 1.73 -7.75 -6.89
N ALA A 36 0.96 -7.78 -7.99
CA ALA A 36 1.47 -8.08 -9.31
C ALA A 36 2.48 -7.01 -9.81
N ILE A 37 2.21 -5.72 -9.57
CA ILE A 37 3.13 -4.62 -9.91
C ILE A 37 4.41 -4.71 -9.06
N ASN A 38 4.29 -4.99 -7.77
CA ASN A 38 5.45 -5.14 -6.89
C ASN A 38 6.35 -6.30 -7.33
N VAL A 39 5.75 -7.45 -7.67
CA VAL A 39 6.49 -8.59 -8.24
C VAL A 39 7.15 -8.22 -9.56
N ALA A 40 6.44 -7.50 -10.45
CA ALA A 40 7.02 -7.05 -11.72
C ALA A 40 8.22 -6.12 -11.51
N ASN A 41 8.15 -5.19 -10.56
CA ASN A 41 9.23 -4.27 -10.24
C ASN A 41 10.47 -5.00 -9.67
N GLY A 42 10.25 -6.00 -8.82
CA GLY A 42 11.31 -6.83 -8.26
C GLY A 42 12.00 -7.67 -9.33
N CYS A 43 11.22 -8.34 -10.18
CA CYS A 43 11.75 -9.21 -11.24
C CYS A 43 12.16 -8.46 -12.52
N LYS A 44 11.98 -7.14 -12.59
CA LYS A 44 12.13 -6.33 -13.82
C LYS A 44 11.35 -6.91 -15.01
N ALA A 45 10.17 -7.43 -14.73
CA ALA A 45 9.29 -8.03 -15.73
C ALA A 45 8.42 -6.97 -16.42
N PRO A 46 8.06 -7.19 -17.71
CA PRO A 46 7.17 -6.27 -18.41
C PRO A 46 5.75 -6.33 -17.85
N ILE A 47 5.12 -5.15 -17.79
CA ILE A 47 3.74 -4.95 -17.38
C ILE A 47 2.91 -4.60 -18.61
N TYR A 48 1.81 -5.31 -18.81
CA TYR A 48 0.83 -5.05 -19.87
C TYR A 48 -0.52 -4.68 -19.27
N VAL A 49 -1.25 -3.83 -19.97
CA VAL A 49 -2.59 -3.40 -19.57
C VAL A 49 -3.56 -3.67 -20.72
N ASN A 50 -4.76 -4.15 -20.40
CA ASN A 50 -5.81 -4.31 -21.40
C ASN A 50 -6.18 -2.94 -22.01
N LYS A 51 -6.30 -2.91 -23.34
CA LYS A 51 -6.67 -1.71 -24.11
C LYS A 51 -7.98 -1.10 -23.64
N GLN A 52 -8.95 -1.93 -23.23
CA GLN A 52 -10.26 -1.45 -22.76
C GLN A 52 -10.11 -0.60 -21.50
N ILE A 53 -9.38 -1.09 -20.50
CA ILE A 53 -9.11 -0.36 -19.25
C ILE A 53 -8.34 0.93 -19.54
N PHE A 54 -7.35 0.85 -20.43
CA PHE A 54 -6.58 2.03 -20.81
C PHE A 54 -7.47 3.10 -21.45
N LEU A 55 -8.41 2.72 -22.31
CA LEU A 55 -9.27 3.69 -22.98
C LEU A 55 -10.27 4.34 -22.02
N THR A 56 -10.80 3.61 -21.05
CA THR A 56 -11.83 4.13 -20.14
C THR A 56 -11.25 4.91 -18.97
N ASP A 57 -10.13 4.45 -18.41
CA ASP A 57 -9.65 4.88 -17.10
C ASP A 57 -8.31 5.62 -17.16
N ALA A 58 -7.57 5.57 -18.28
CA ALA A 58 -6.28 6.24 -18.34
C ALA A 58 -6.45 7.77 -18.41
N ILE A 59 -5.72 8.45 -17.53
CA ILE A 59 -5.65 9.90 -17.51
C ILE A 59 -4.34 10.32 -18.17
N ARG A 60 -4.44 11.21 -19.17
CA ARG A 60 -3.26 11.80 -19.79
C ARG A 60 -2.71 12.89 -18.87
N ILE A 61 -1.56 12.63 -18.25
CA ILE A 61 -0.84 13.65 -17.47
C ILE A 61 -0.04 14.52 -18.44
N GLY A 62 -0.58 15.71 -18.75
CA GLY A 62 0.10 16.73 -19.55
C GLY A 62 0.70 17.81 -18.66
N TYR A 63 2.03 17.95 -18.64
CA TYR A 63 2.71 19.08 -18.02
C TYR A 63 2.68 20.27 -18.99
N GLY A 64 1.59 21.05 -18.98
CA GLY A 64 1.44 22.20 -19.86
C GLY A 64 0.08 22.88 -19.70
N MET A 65 0.08 24.21 -19.79
CA MET A 65 -1.06 25.11 -19.55
C MET A 65 -2.30 24.74 -20.39
N GLY A 66 -3.24 24.01 -19.79
CA GLY A 66 -4.48 23.59 -20.44
C GLY A 66 -5.34 22.80 -19.46
N ARG A 67 -5.88 23.49 -18.44
CA ARG A 67 -6.79 22.90 -17.46
C ARG A 67 -8.07 22.46 -18.17
N GLY A 68 -8.14 21.19 -18.51
CA GLY A 68 -9.34 20.52 -18.99
C GLY A 68 -9.48 19.18 -18.29
N CYS A 69 -10.50 19.09 -17.44
CA CYS A 69 -11.05 17.91 -16.81
C CYS A 69 -10.53 17.58 -15.39
N GLY A 70 -11.30 18.02 -14.40
CA GLY A 70 -11.28 17.46 -13.05
C GLY A 70 -11.85 16.04 -13.03
N SER A 71 -11.24 15.11 -13.76
CA SER A 71 -11.55 13.69 -13.58
C SER A 71 -10.96 13.28 -12.23
N LYS A 72 -11.80 13.29 -11.20
CA LYS A 72 -11.51 12.53 -9.98
C LYS A 72 -11.14 11.10 -10.41
N PRO A 73 -10.12 10.46 -9.82
CA PRO A 73 -9.83 9.07 -10.14
C PRO A 73 -11.10 8.26 -9.97
N THR A 74 -11.48 7.49 -10.99
CA THR A 74 -12.69 6.64 -10.97
C THR A 74 -12.55 5.50 -9.96
N TYR A 75 -11.35 5.27 -9.44
CA TYR A 75 -11.04 4.30 -8.40
C TYR A 75 -10.75 5.01 -7.08
N ASP A 76 -11.17 4.37 -5.99
CA ASP A 76 -11.06 4.95 -4.66
C ASP A 76 -9.69 4.63 -4.07
N VAL A 77 -8.75 5.55 -4.26
CA VAL A 77 -7.38 5.47 -3.73
C VAL A 77 -7.39 5.33 -2.20
N SER A 78 -8.46 5.74 -1.51
CA SER A 78 -8.53 5.69 -0.04
C SER A 78 -8.58 4.28 0.54
N LEU A 79 -8.98 3.27 -0.25
CA LEU A 79 -9.04 1.87 0.19
C LEU A 79 -7.73 1.09 -0.05
N ASP A 80 -6.91 1.54 -1.01
CA ASP A 80 -5.64 0.91 -1.37
C ASP A 80 -4.42 1.58 -0.70
N SER A 81 -4.58 2.82 -0.25
CA SER A 81 -3.64 3.42 0.70
C SER A 81 -3.84 2.75 2.06
N ALA A 82 -2.74 2.31 2.71
CA ALA A 82 -2.78 2.09 4.15
C ALA A 82 -3.37 3.36 4.79
N ALA A 83 -4.30 3.23 5.73
CA ALA A 83 -4.95 4.37 6.35
C ALA A 83 -3.85 5.35 6.82
N ASP A 84 -3.68 6.46 6.11
CA ASP A 84 -2.59 7.43 6.31
C ASP A 84 -2.84 8.31 7.55
N GLY A 85 -3.71 7.82 8.44
CA GLY A 85 -3.99 8.40 9.73
C GLY A 85 -3.12 7.75 10.80
N PRO A 86 -2.80 8.48 11.89
CA PRO A 86 -2.13 7.88 13.04
C PRO A 86 -3.04 6.78 13.60
N ASP A 87 -2.72 5.53 13.30
CA ASP A 87 -3.36 4.41 13.97
C ASP A 87 -3.02 4.52 15.45
N MET A 88 -4.07 4.57 16.29
CA MET A 88 -3.95 4.60 17.74
C MET A 88 -3.07 3.45 18.25
N LEU A 89 -3.08 2.31 17.55
CA LEU A 89 -2.20 1.18 17.84
C LEU A 89 -0.74 1.47 17.50
N ASN A 90 -0.45 2.07 16.33
CA ASN A 90 0.92 2.46 15.97
C ASN A 90 1.51 3.46 16.96
N GLN A 91 0.71 4.43 17.42
CA GLN A 91 1.15 5.41 18.40
C GLN A 91 1.50 4.76 19.75
N GLU A 92 0.71 3.78 20.21
CA GLU A 92 1.03 3.02 21.42
C GLU A 92 2.32 2.19 21.24
N LEU A 93 2.48 1.54 20.09
CA LEU A 93 3.66 0.72 19.77
C LEU A 93 4.94 1.56 19.73
N ASP A 94 4.90 2.77 19.19
CA ASP A 94 6.04 3.69 19.18
C ASP A 94 6.48 4.10 20.59
N LEU A 95 5.51 4.38 21.49
CA LEU A 95 5.80 4.69 22.90
C LEU A 95 6.44 3.49 23.61
N ILE A 96 5.92 2.28 23.40
CA ILE A 96 6.48 1.04 23.97
C ILE A 96 7.88 0.77 23.44
N ARG A 97 8.12 1.01 22.14
CA ARG A 97 9.43 0.85 21.51
C ARG A 97 10.45 1.80 22.14
N ASN A 98 10.09 3.07 22.35
CA ASN A 98 10.96 4.06 22.97
C ASN A 98 11.27 3.72 24.44
N MET A 99 10.27 3.22 25.18
CA MET A 99 10.49 2.71 26.54
C MET A 99 11.49 1.55 26.56
N ASN A 100 11.32 0.56 25.68
CA ASN A 100 12.21 -0.60 25.59
C ASN A 100 13.63 -0.22 25.16
N LEU A 101 13.78 0.78 24.29
CA LEU A 101 15.10 1.34 23.94
C LEU A 101 15.76 2.01 25.14
N ALA A 102 15.03 2.83 25.91
CA ALA A 102 15.56 3.47 27.11
C ALA A 102 15.96 2.46 28.19
N VAL A 103 15.21 1.36 28.34
CA VAL A 103 15.57 0.25 29.25
C VAL A 103 16.87 -0.43 28.81
N LYS A 104 17.05 -0.67 27.50
CA LYS A 104 18.27 -1.26 26.95
C LYS A 104 19.50 -0.35 27.11
N GLU A 105 19.30 0.97 27.05
CA GLU A 105 20.35 1.97 27.26
C GLU A 105 20.59 2.30 28.75
N GLU A 106 19.93 1.61 29.67
CA GLU A 106 20.00 1.85 31.12
C GLU A 106 19.57 3.28 31.54
N ARG A 107 18.79 3.96 30.69
CA ARG A 107 18.23 5.28 30.93
C ARG A 107 16.88 5.17 31.62
N TYR A 108 16.91 4.74 32.88
CA TYR A 108 15.69 4.44 33.64
C TYR A 108 14.77 5.64 33.88
N ASN A 109 15.32 6.85 33.96
CA ASN A 109 14.53 8.08 34.08
C ASN A 109 13.64 8.30 32.85
N ASP A 110 14.20 8.11 31.66
CA ASP A 110 13.44 8.25 30.41
C ASP A 110 12.43 7.11 30.24
N ALA A 111 12.80 5.88 30.61
CA ALA A 111 11.89 4.74 30.61
C ALA A 111 10.68 4.97 31.53
N ALA A 112 10.86 5.63 32.69
CA ALA A 112 9.77 6.02 33.58
C ALA A 112 8.84 7.04 32.91
N MET A 113 9.38 8.09 32.28
CA MET A 113 8.56 9.07 31.55
C MET A 113 7.75 8.43 30.42
N TRP A 114 8.34 7.50 29.66
CA TRP A 114 7.64 6.80 28.59
C TRP A 114 6.51 5.91 29.12
N ARG A 115 6.74 5.25 30.27
CA ARG A 115 5.71 4.45 30.95
C ARG A 115 4.51 5.30 31.36
N ASP A 116 4.75 6.48 31.92
CA ASP A 116 3.68 7.38 32.36
C ASP A 116 2.86 7.86 31.16
N LYS A 117 3.52 8.23 30.05
CA LYS A 117 2.85 8.56 28.78
C LYS A 117 1.99 7.42 28.23
N ILE A 118 2.43 6.17 28.35
CA ILE A 118 1.63 5.00 27.91
C ILE A 118 0.37 4.86 28.78
N ILE A 119 0.49 5.09 30.09
CA ILE A 119 -0.65 5.02 31.01
C ILE A 119 -1.66 6.13 30.69
N GLU A 120 -1.20 7.36 30.46
CA GLU A 120 -2.06 8.47 30.03
C GLU A 120 -2.77 8.17 28.71
N PHE A 121 -2.03 7.66 27.71
CA PHE A 121 -2.58 7.30 26.41
C PHE A 121 -3.66 6.20 26.50
N ARG A 122 -3.48 5.22 27.40
CA ARG A 122 -4.47 4.17 27.65
C ARG A 122 -5.70 4.69 28.38
N LYS A 123 -5.54 5.65 29.30
CA LYS A 123 -6.67 6.30 29.99
C LYS A 123 -7.52 7.11 29.00
N SER A 124 -6.90 7.92 28.15
CA SER A 124 -7.62 8.68 27.12
C SER A 124 -8.39 7.78 26.14
N ARG A 125 -7.96 6.53 25.97
CA ARG A 125 -8.64 5.53 25.13
C ARG A 125 -9.83 4.85 25.82
N HIS A 126 -9.94 4.91 27.15
CA HIS A 126 -11.02 4.29 27.92
C HIS A 126 -12.13 5.29 28.29
N GLU A 127 -11.86 6.59 28.17
CA GLU A 127 -12.82 7.68 28.40
C GLU A 127 -13.66 8.04 27.16
N HIS A 128 -13.34 7.44 26.00
CA HIS A 128 -14.05 7.56 24.73
C HIS A 128 -14.70 6.22 24.35
#